data_AF-A0A9X4C585-F1
#
_entry.id   AF-A0A9X4C585-F1
#
_cell.length_a   1.000
_cell.length_b   1.000
_cell.length_c   1.000
_cell.angle_alpha   90.00
_cell.angle_beta   90.00
_cell.angle_gamma   90.00
#
_symmetry.space_group_name_H-M   'P 1'
#
loop_
_entity.id
_entity.type
_entity.pdbx_description
1 polymer ?
#
loop_
_entity_poly.entity_id
_entity_poly.type
_entity_poly.pdbx_seq_one_letter_code
_entity_poly.pdbx_strand_id
1 'polypeptide(L)'
;MSAFQISQKALNATIPLASMASAAVLTMALAEPIMAASNAAKPSSTALSTPYTAQNGYAANKYAVTPPSQGTNPCAATNPCIAKAYPCTAQEVKRPANYKPYQGNESELVTLGSKLFKDKLLSSNGLSCDTCHQGLNMFQPSFSRPYPHEVIMSKNQFGMSHVFLDEMIQVCMVAPMAAAPLEWESKELAALVAYIETLQRQFKPNPPAAKSP
;
A
#
# COMPACT_ATOMS: atom_id res chain seq x y z
N MET A 1 -10.95 58.18 5.02
CA MET A 1 -11.65 58.60 6.26
C MET A 1 -13.13 58.27 6.09
N SER A 2 -13.81 57.88 7.19
CA SER A 2 -15.18 57.33 7.30
C SER A 2 -15.29 55.82 6.99
N ALA A 3 -15.31 54.89 7.96
CA ALA A 3 -16.22 54.65 9.08
C ALA A 3 -17.64 54.25 8.63
N PHE A 4 -18.04 52.99 8.84
CA PHE A 4 -19.03 52.60 9.87
C PHE A 4 -19.35 51.10 9.80
N GLN A 5 -19.38 50.51 10.99
CA GLN A 5 -19.87 49.18 11.34
C GLN A 5 -21.39 49.03 11.10
N ILE A 6 -21.85 47.78 11.29
CA ILE A 6 -23.23 47.34 11.65
C ILE A 6 -23.91 46.54 10.53
N SER A 7 -24.05 45.23 10.74
CA SER A 7 -25.36 44.59 10.89
C SER A 7 -25.21 43.12 11.30
N GLN A 8 -25.21 42.87 12.61
CA GLN A 8 -25.61 41.58 13.16
C GLN A 8 -27.15 41.57 13.18
N LYS A 9 -27.76 40.66 12.42
CA LYS A 9 -29.19 40.35 12.58
C LYS A 9 -29.32 38.86 12.83
N ALA A 10 -29.51 38.56 14.11
CA ALA A 10 -30.01 37.28 14.59
C ALA A 10 -31.37 36.99 13.97
N LEU A 11 -31.59 35.74 13.56
CA LEU A 11 -32.92 35.17 13.36
C LEU A 11 -32.88 33.72 13.87
N ASN A 12 -33.60 33.55 14.98
CA ASN A 12 -33.98 32.31 15.61
C ASN A 12 -34.55 31.31 14.60
N ALA A 13 -34.12 30.05 14.68
CA ALA A 13 -34.87 28.93 14.15
C ALA A 13 -34.99 27.85 15.24
N THR A 14 -36.22 27.69 15.68
CA THR A 14 -36.72 26.89 16.79
C THR A 14 -36.63 25.39 16.51
N ILE A 15 -36.21 24.62 17.50
CA ILE A 15 -36.19 23.15 17.53
C ILE A 15 -37.56 22.65 18.02
N PRO A 16 -38.23 21.69 17.35
CA PRO A 16 -39.27 20.91 17.99
C PRO A 16 -38.72 19.58 18.53
N LEU A 17 -38.78 19.42 19.84
CA LEU A 17 -38.80 18.13 20.52
C LEU A 17 -40.14 17.44 20.23
N ALA A 18 -40.10 16.17 19.79
CA ALA A 18 -41.23 15.26 19.89
C ALA A 18 -40.79 14.05 20.71
N SER A 19 -41.30 14.01 21.94
CA SER A 19 -41.26 12.87 22.85
C SER A 19 -42.41 11.93 22.53
N MET A 20 -42.15 10.63 22.41
CA MET A 20 -43.16 9.59 22.66
C MET A 20 -42.52 8.41 23.38
N ALA A 21 -42.98 8.21 24.62
CA ALA A 21 -42.76 7.03 25.43
C ALA A 21 -43.71 5.90 24.99
N SER A 22 -43.30 4.64 25.14
CA SER A 22 -43.95 3.69 26.08
C SER A 22 -43.50 2.25 25.87
N ALA A 23 -43.41 1.57 27.00
CA ALA A 23 -42.99 0.20 27.22
C ALA A 23 -44.01 -0.84 26.72
N ALA A 24 -43.50 -2.02 26.35
CA ALA A 24 -44.28 -3.26 26.32
C ALA A 24 -43.39 -4.46 26.71
N VAL A 25 -43.58 -4.86 27.96
CA VAL A 25 -43.72 -6.22 28.54
C VAL A 25 -42.93 -7.39 27.93
N LEU A 26 -42.16 -7.97 28.85
CA LEU A 26 -41.46 -9.25 28.89
C LEU A 26 -42.40 -10.46 28.74
N THR A 27 -42.10 -11.40 27.85
CA THR A 27 -42.57 -12.80 27.96
C THR A 27 -41.40 -13.75 27.75
N MET A 28 -41.06 -14.46 28.83
CA MET A 28 -40.13 -15.59 28.86
C MET A 28 -40.78 -16.81 28.20
N ALA A 29 -40.07 -17.46 27.28
CA ALA A 29 -40.37 -18.83 26.84
C ALA A 29 -39.06 -19.62 26.84
N LEU A 30 -39.05 -20.67 27.67
CA LEU A 30 -37.98 -21.64 27.87
C LEU A 30 -37.93 -22.60 26.67
N ALA A 31 -36.76 -22.70 26.03
CA ALA A 31 -36.37 -23.88 25.27
C ALA A 31 -34.84 -23.90 25.16
N GLU A 32 -34.21 -24.79 25.95
CA GLU A 32 -32.81 -25.16 25.76
C GLU A 32 -32.66 -25.92 24.44
N PRO A 33 -31.52 -25.75 23.76
CA PRO A 33 -30.72 -26.94 23.49
C PRO A 33 -29.23 -26.73 23.80
N ILE A 34 -28.73 -27.60 24.68
CA ILE A 34 -27.44 -28.33 24.58
C ILE A 34 -26.27 -27.61 23.90
N MET A 35 -25.34 -27.16 24.74
CA MET A 35 -23.96 -26.81 24.37
C MET A 35 -23.24 -28.00 23.73
N ALA A 36 -23.17 -28.02 22.40
CA ALA A 36 -22.19 -28.82 21.68
C ALA A 36 -20.86 -28.05 21.65
N ALA A 37 -19.89 -28.54 22.41
CA ALA A 37 -18.50 -28.12 22.34
C ALA A 37 -17.98 -28.29 20.91
N SER A 38 -17.99 -27.18 20.15
CA SER A 38 -17.34 -27.11 18.86
C SER A 38 -15.90 -26.67 19.11
N ASN A 39 -14.99 -27.63 19.01
CA ASN A 39 -13.56 -27.40 18.98
C ASN A 39 -13.25 -26.19 18.09
N ALA A 40 -12.38 -25.31 18.59
CA ALA A 40 -11.83 -24.18 17.85
C ALA A 40 -11.16 -24.70 16.55
N ALA A 41 -11.92 -24.71 15.47
CA ALA A 41 -11.38 -24.82 14.13
C ALA A 41 -10.71 -23.47 13.82
N LYS A 42 -9.38 -23.49 13.83
CA LYS A 42 -8.50 -22.54 13.15
C LYS A 42 -9.19 -22.04 11.86
N PRO A 43 -9.28 -20.74 11.58
CA PRO A 43 -9.85 -20.28 10.32
C PRO A 43 -9.01 -20.89 9.19
N SER A 44 -9.59 -21.89 8.53
CA SER A 44 -9.05 -22.42 7.28
C SER A 44 -9.07 -21.26 6.30
N SER A 45 -7.88 -20.82 5.93
CA SER A 45 -7.64 -19.95 4.79
C SER A 45 -8.04 -20.70 3.53
N THR A 46 -9.34 -20.80 3.24
CA THR A 46 -9.82 -20.94 1.87
C THR A 46 -9.66 -19.56 1.23
N ALA A 47 -8.40 -19.26 0.88
CA ALA A 47 -8.08 -18.12 0.05
C ALA A 47 -8.89 -18.27 -1.25
N LEU A 48 -9.60 -17.20 -1.60
CA LEU A 48 -10.44 -17.11 -2.78
C LEU A 48 -9.64 -17.50 -4.03
N SER A 49 -9.81 -18.72 -4.50
CA SER A 49 -9.56 -19.10 -5.89
C SER A 49 -10.76 -18.67 -6.74
N THR A 50 -11.05 -17.37 -6.77
CA THR A 50 -11.90 -16.82 -7.84
C THR A 50 -11.00 -16.43 -9.00
N PRO A 51 -11.22 -16.96 -10.21
CA PRO A 51 -10.49 -16.54 -11.39
C PRO A 51 -10.72 -15.04 -11.60
N TYR A 52 -9.63 -14.30 -11.59
CA TYR A 52 -9.57 -12.85 -11.62
C TYR A 52 -10.14 -12.34 -12.95
N THR A 53 -11.39 -11.87 -12.94
CA THR A 53 -11.93 -11.09 -14.06
C THR A 53 -11.27 -9.72 -14.04
N ALA A 54 -10.90 -9.22 -15.22
CA ALA A 54 -10.11 -8.01 -15.42
C ALA A 54 -10.82 -6.73 -14.92
N GLN A 55 -10.89 -6.54 -13.61
CA GLN A 55 -11.19 -5.24 -13.03
C GLN A 55 -9.92 -4.38 -13.12
N ASN A 56 -10.08 -3.19 -13.70
CA ASN A 56 -9.06 -2.17 -13.96
C ASN A 56 -8.27 -2.25 -15.28
N GLY A 57 -8.64 -3.14 -16.22
CA GLY A 57 -8.04 -3.16 -17.57
C GLY A 57 -6.64 -3.78 -17.64
N TYR A 58 -6.15 -4.37 -16.55
CA TYR A 58 -4.96 -5.22 -16.55
C TYR A 58 -5.35 -6.63 -16.98
N ALA A 59 -4.49 -7.30 -17.76
CA ALA A 59 -4.59 -8.74 -17.95
C ALA A 59 -4.62 -9.42 -16.56
N ALA A 60 -5.40 -10.50 -16.39
CA ALA A 60 -5.47 -11.29 -15.16
C ALA A 60 -4.09 -11.38 -14.51
N ASN A 61 -3.99 -11.04 -13.21
CA ASN A 61 -2.77 -10.57 -12.53
C ASN A 61 -1.53 -11.47 -12.70
N LYS A 62 -0.88 -11.39 -13.86
CA LYS A 62 0.33 -12.15 -14.20
C LYS A 62 1.48 -11.93 -13.21
N TYR A 63 1.40 -10.87 -12.38
CA TYR A 63 2.37 -10.51 -11.35
C TYR A 63 2.06 -11.11 -9.97
N ALA A 64 0.80 -11.47 -9.70
CA ALA A 64 0.47 -12.24 -8.50
C ALA A 64 0.75 -13.71 -8.81
N VAL A 65 2.02 -14.07 -8.68
CA VAL A 65 2.40 -15.47 -8.61
C VAL A 65 1.72 -16.10 -7.39
N THR A 66 1.08 -17.25 -7.57
CA THR A 66 0.88 -18.18 -6.46
C THR A 66 2.25 -18.34 -5.81
N PRO A 67 2.43 -18.01 -4.51
CA PRO A 67 3.69 -18.24 -3.85
C PRO A 67 4.07 -19.70 -4.09
N PRO A 68 5.35 -20.06 -4.31
CA PRO A 68 5.74 -21.46 -4.39
C PRO A 68 5.12 -22.19 -3.20
N SER A 69 4.17 -23.09 -3.47
CA SER A 69 3.40 -23.93 -2.55
C SER A 69 3.55 -23.64 -1.05
N GLN A 70 2.83 -22.69 -0.43
CA GLN A 70 2.89 -22.48 1.04
C GLN A 70 4.34 -22.43 1.59
N GLY A 71 5.28 -22.02 0.72
CA GLY A 71 6.70 -22.10 0.86
C GLY A 71 7.19 -20.67 0.91
N THR A 72 7.79 -20.34 2.04
CA THR A 72 8.30 -19.02 2.41
C THR A 72 8.95 -18.31 1.23
N ASN A 73 8.40 -17.18 0.79
CA ASN A 73 9.18 -16.20 0.03
C ASN A 73 10.40 -15.86 0.91
N PRO A 74 11.64 -16.17 0.49
CA PRO A 74 12.83 -15.97 1.32
C PRO A 74 13.02 -14.49 1.65
N CYS A 75 12.36 -13.59 0.92
CA CYS A 75 12.34 -12.15 1.11
C CYS A 75 11.19 -11.63 1.97
N ALA A 76 10.18 -12.44 2.24
CA ALA A 76 9.03 -12.01 3.04
C ALA A 76 9.40 -11.95 4.53
N ALA A 77 9.52 -10.73 5.05
CA ALA A 77 9.79 -10.47 6.46
C ALA A 77 8.53 -10.62 7.33
N THR A 78 8.71 -10.91 8.63
CA THR A 78 7.63 -10.96 9.63
C THR A 78 6.84 -9.64 9.74
N ASN A 79 7.50 -8.50 9.49
CA ASN A 79 6.83 -7.25 9.14
C ASN A 79 7.29 -6.88 7.71
N PRO A 80 6.42 -7.02 6.70
CA PRO A 80 6.80 -6.87 5.30
C PRO A 80 7.21 -5.44 4.94
N CYS A 81 6.81 -4.45 5.74
CA CYS A 81 7.11 -3.03 5.49
C CYS A 81 8.41 -2.53 6.13
N ILE A 82 9.18 -3.39 6.81
CA ILE A 82 10.43 -3.01 7.48
C ILE A 82 11.63 -3.68 6.80
N ALA A 83 12.72 -2.92 6.66
CA ALA A 83 14.01 -3.36 6.14
C ALA A 83 14.74 -4.34 7.08
N LYS A 84 14.14 -5.50 7.36
CA LYS A 84 14.81 -6.60 8.06
C LYS A 84 15.67 -7.38 7.06
N ALA A 85 16.85 -7.83 7.47
CA ALA A 85 17.77 -8.57 6.62
C ALA A 85 17.19 -9.95 6.27
N TYR A 86 16.99 -10.17 4.97
CA TYR A 86 16.65 -11.45 4.35
C TYR A 86 17.41 -11.52 3.03
N PRO A 87 18.22 -12.56 2.78
CA PRO A 87 19.05 -12.61 1.60
C PRO A 87 18.20 -12.91 0.36
N CYS A 88 17.93 -11.86 -0.41
CA CYS A 88 17.32 -11.91 -1.73
C CYS A 88 18.40 -11.64 -2.79
N THR A 89 18.23 -12.19 -3.99
CA THR A 89 19.22 -11.97 -5.04
C THR A 89 18.91 -10.69 -5.80
N ALA A 90 19.92 -9.83 -5.98
CA ALA A 90 19.78 -8.62 -6.80
C ALA A 90 19.42 -8.91 -8.27
N GLN A 91 19.63 -10.13 -8.75
CA GLN A 91 19.51 -10.49 -10.16
C GLN A 91 18.10 -10.27 -10.71
N GLU A 92 17.06 -10.46 -9.90
CA GLU A 92 15.66 -10.33 -10.33
C GLU A 92 15.17 -8.88 -10.37
N VAL A 93 15.83 -7.98 -9.63
CA VAL A 93 15.38 -6.60 -9.40
C VAL A 93 16.34 -5.55 -9.94
N LYS A 94 17.48 -5.97 -10.50
CA LYS A 94 18.46 -5.08 -11.12
C LYS A 94 18.08 -4.80 -12.57
N ARG A 95 18.24 -3.55 -13.00
CA ARG A 95 17.99 -3.15 -14.39
C ARG A 95 18.78 -4.03 -15.37
N PRO A 96 18.16 -4.52 -16.44
CA PRO A 96 18.89 -5.19 -17.52
C PRO A 96 19.77 -4.18 -18.26
N ALA A 97 20.83 -4.68 -18.91
CA ALA A 97 21.67 -3.85 -19.76
C ALA A 97 20.85 -3.27 -20.91
N ASN A 98 21.11 -2.01 -21.27
CA ASN A 98 20.43 -1.27 -22.35
C ASN A 98 18.92 -1.07 -22.15
N TYR A 99 18.42 -1.20 -20.92
CA TYR A 99 17.05 -0.90 -20.53
C TYR A 99 16.62 0.50 -20.98
N LYS A 100 15.44 0.59 -21.60
CA LYS A 100 14.74 1.84 -21.91
C LYS A 100 13.35 1.83 -21.27
N PRO A 101 13.05 2.76 -20.33
CA PRO A 101 11.72 2.84 -19.75
C PRO A 101 10.65 3.08 -20.81
N TYR A 102 9.47 2.49 -20.61
CA TYR A 102 8.29 2.81 -21.41
C TYR A 102 8.05 4.33 -21.42
N GLN A 103 7.75 4.87 -22.60
CA GLN A 103 7.44 6.29 -22.80
C GLN A 103 5.96 6.45 -23.13
N GLY A 104 5.29 7.39 -22.47
CA GLY A 104 3.87 7.69 -22.68
C GLY A 104 3.49 9.05 -22.12
N ASN A 105 2.20 9.39 -22.19
CA ASN A 105 1.70 10.64 -21.62
C ASN A 105 1.90 10.64 -20.08
N GLU A 106 2.59 11.64 -19.55
CA GLU A 106 2.94 11.71 -18.14
C GLU A 106 1.71 11.72 -17.22
N SER A 107 0.67 12.50 -17.57
CA SER A 107 -0.56 12.57 -16.77
C SER A 107 -1.30 11.23 -16.72
N GLU A 108 -1.29 10.48 -17.82
CA GLU A 108 -1.84 9.12 -17.86
C GLU A 108 -1.02 8.15 -17.00
N LEU A 109 0.31 8.23 -17.08
CA LEU A 109 1.21 7.40 -16.28
C LEU A 109 1.05 7.69 -14.78
N VAL A 110 0.99 8.95 -14.38
CA VAL A 110 0.72 9.34 -12.98
C VAL A 110 -0.64 8.82 -12.51
N THR A 111 -1.68 8.96 -13.34
CA THR A 111 -3.03 8.46 -13.02
C THR A 111 -3.04 6.94 -12.85
N LEU A 112 -2.37 6.22 -13.74
CA LEU A 112 -2.26 4.77 -13.67
C LEU A 112 -1.43 4.34 -12.45
N GLY A 113 -0.30 4.99 -12.21
CA GLY A 113 0.60 4.70 -11.10
C GLY A 113 -0.09 4.90 -9.75
N SER A 114 -0.92 5.94 -9.62
CA SER A 114 -1.71 6.16 -8.41
C SER A 114 -2.70 5.03 -8.12
N LYS A 115 -3.30 4.45 -9.18
CA LYS A 115 -4.18 3.26 -9.04
C LYS A 115 -3.37 2.04 -8.64
N LEU A 116 -2.28 1.74 -9.36
CA LEU A 116 -1.39 0.61 -9.08
C LEU A 116 -0.81 0.66 -7.66
N PHE A 117 -0.42 1.85 -7.19
CA PHE A 117 0.14 2.04 -5.85
C PHE A 117 -0.80 1.56 -4.73
N LYS A 118 -2.12 1.60 -4.96
CA LYS A 118 -3.16 1.17 -4.02
C LYS A 118 -3.71 -0.23 -4.33
N ASP A 119 -3.25 -0.85 -5.41
CA ASP A 119 -3.79 -2.10 -5.90
C ASP A 119 -3.19 -3.28 -5.14
N LYS A 120 -4.00 -3.88 -4.26
CA LYS A 120 -3.60 -5.07 -3.48
C LYS A 120 -3.43 -6.31 -4.33
N LEU A 121 -3.96 -6.29 -5.55
CA LEU A 121 -4.04 -7.44 -6.45
C LEU A 121 -2.75 -7.60 -7.27
N LEU A 122 -1.81 -6.63 -7.13
CA LEU A 122 -0.41 -6.75 -7.55
C LEU A 122 0.41 -7.72 -6.71
N SER A 123 -0.09 -8.10 -5.53
CA SER A 123 0.59 -8.97 -4.59
C SER A 123 -0.13 -10.31 -4.44
N SER A 124 0.62 -11.33 -4.01
CA SER A 124 0.05 -12.61 -3.60
C SER A 124 -0.41 -12.63 -2.14
N ASN A 125 0.01 -11.62 -1.36
CA ASN A 125 -0.22 -11.54 0.09
C ASN A 125 -1.19 -10.42 0.51
N GLY A 126 -1.86 -9.78 -0.45
CA GLY A 126 -2.87 -8.74 -0.22
C GLY A 126 -2.31 -7.37 0.17
N LEU A 127 -1.00 -7.15 0.05
CA LEU A 127 -0.36 -5.86 0.23
C LEU A 127 -0.38 -5.03 -1.07
N SER A 128 -0.34 -3.72 -0.89
CA SER A 128 -0.05 -2.76 -1.96
C SER A 128 1.07 -1.84 -1.49
N CYS A 129 1.64 -1.03 -2.38
CA CYS A 129 2.63 -0.03 -1.99
C CYS A 129 2.07 0.92 -0.91
N ASP A 130 0.80 1.32 -1.04
CA ASP A 130 0.07 2.17 -0.10
C ASP A 130 -0.03 1.54 1.29
N THR A 131 -0.04 0.20 1.40
CA THR A 131 -0.09 -0.47 2.70
C THR A 131 1.09 -0.12 3.60
N CYS A 132 2.28 0.13 3.02
CA CYS A 132 3.45 0.58 3.77
C CYS A 132 3.66 2.10 3.69
N HIS A 133 3.27 2.73 2.58
CA HIS A 133 3.62 4.12 2.25
C HIS A 133 2.44 5.10 2.29
N GLN A 134 1.33 4.72 2.92
CA GLN A 134 0.17 5.58 3.11
C GLN A 134 0.59 6.91 3.75
N GLY A 135 0.14 8.02 3.16
CA GLY A 135 0.41 9.36 3.69
C GLY A 135 1.89 9.74 3.73
N LEU A 136 2.71 9.17 2.84
CA LEU A 136 4.17 9.35 2.80
C LEU A 136 4.91 8.78 4.04
N ASN A 137 4.27 7.87 4.77
CA ASN A 137 4.90 7.17 5.88
C ASN A 137 5.96 6.16 5.41
N MET A 138 6.85 5.78 6.32
CA MET A 138 7.88 4.76 6.14
C MET A 138 8.92 5.03 5.03
N PHE A 139 8.79 6.13 4.27
CA PHE A 139 9.88 6.64 3.46
C PHE A 139 11.02 7.12 4.37
N GLN A 140 12.24 6.72 4.04
CA GLN A 140 13.43 7.21 4.72
C GLN A 140 13.77 8.63 4.27
N PRO A 141 14.50 9.43 5.07
CA PRO A 141 14.91 10.78 4.65
C PRO A 141 15.62 10.83 3.29
N SER A 142 16.36 9.76 2.95
CA SER A 142 17.03 9.63 1.64
C SER A 142 16.07 9.62 0.46
N PHE A 143 14.78 9.31 0.65
CA PHE A 143 13.78 9.37 -0.42
C PHE A 143 13.70 10.76 -1.06
N SER A 144 14.00 11.83 -0.33
CA SER A 144 14.06 13.20 -0.89
C SER A 144 15.24 13.45 -1.85
N ARG A 145 16.22 12.54 -1.92
CA ARG A 145 17.41 12.68 -2.77
C ARG A 145 17.12 12.17 -4.18
N PRO A 146 17.71 12.80 -5.22
CA PRO A 146 17.67 12.25 -6.57
C PRO A 146 18.14 10.80 -6.60
N TYR A 147 17.52 9.98 -7.44
CA TYR A 147 17.99 8.63 -7.73
C TYR A 147 19.12 8.69 -8.80
N PRO A 148 20.10 7.77 -8.77
CA PRO A 148 20.23 6.67 -7.82
C PRO A 148 20.79 7.11 -6.47
N HIS A 149 20.32 6.49 -5.38
CA HIS A 149 20.83 6.72 -4.03
C HIS A 149 20.75 5.44 -3.17
N GLU A 150 21.38 5.46 -2.00
CA GLU A 150 21.32 4.34 -1.06
C GLU A 150 19.94 4.22 -0.39
N VAL A 151 19.33 3.04 -0.47
CA VAL A 151 18.13 2.67 0.29
C VAL A 151 18.44 1.47 1.17
N ILE A 152 18.17 1.60 2.46
CA ILE A 152 18.53 0.59 3.49
C ILE A 152 17.90 -0.77 3.20
N MET A 153 16.65 -0.82 2.70
CA MET A 153 15.98 -2.07 2.35
C MET A 153 16.75 -2.81 1.25
N SER A 154 17.09 -2.13 0.14
CA SER A 154 17.82 -2.72 -0.97
C SER A 154 19.23 -3.15 -0.60
N LYS A 155 19.91 -2.38 0.25
CA LYS A 155 21.24 -2.72 0.77
C LYS A 155 21.20 -3.97 1.66
N ASN A 156 20.29 -4.00 2.64
CA ASN A 156 20.23 -5.06 3.64
C ASN A 156 19.65 -6.38 3.10
N GLN A 157 18.75 -6.31 2.12
CA GLN A 157 18.07 -7.51 1.59
C GLN A 157 18.66 -7.98 0.26
N PHE A 158 19.07 -7.07 -0.62
CA PHE A 158 19.53 -7.40 -1.98
C PHE A 158 21.02 -7.11 -2.19
N GLY A 159 21.73 -6.53 -1.21
CA GLY A 159 23.13 -6.13 -1.37
C GLY A 159 23.34 -4.97 -2.35
N MET A 160 22.28 -4.22 -2.67
CA MET A 160 22.34 -3.11 -3.63
C MET A 160 22.67 -1.80 -2.90
N SER A 161 23.92 -1.36 -2.98
CA SER A 161 24.39 -0.13 -2.30
C SER A 161 23.72 1.15 -2.83
N HIS A 162 23.39 1.18 -4.12
CA HIS A 162 22.61 2.24 -4.74
C HIS A 162 21.54 1.58 -5.60
N VAL A 163 20.36 2.16 -5.62
CA VAL A 163 19.26 1.72 -6.46
C VAL A 163 18.75 2.90 -7.27
N PHE A 164 18.25 2.61 -8.46
CA PHE A 164 17.33 3.51 -9.15
C PHE A 164 15.90 3.35 -8.64
N LEU A 165 15.00 4.27 -9.00
CA LEU A 165 13.62 4.25 -8.49
C LEU A 165 12.83 3.02 -8.95
N ASP A 166 12.94 2.64 -10.22
CA ASP A 166 12.33 1.41 -10.74
C ASP A 166 12.92 0.15 -10.09
N GLU A 167 14.23 0.06 -9.86
CA GLU A 167 14.82 -1.04 -9.08
C GLU A 167 14.25 -1.09 -7.66
N MET A 168 14.06 0.07 -7.02
CA MET A 168 13.41 0.14 -5.71
C MET A 168 11.96 -0.34 -5.74
N ILE A 169 11.21 -0.02 -6.80
CA ILE A 169 9.86 -0.54 -7.00
C ILE A 169 9.89 -2.08 -7.11
N GLN A 170 10.82 -2.65 -7.87
CA GLN A 170 10.97 -4.10 -8.01
C GLN A 170 11.32 -4.76 -6.67
N VAL A 171 12.21 -4.16 -5.88
CA VAL A 171 12.51 -4.60 -4.51
C VAL A 171 11.23 -4.63 -3.66
N CYS A 172 10.38 -3.59 -3.74
CA CYS A 172 9.11 -3.55 -3.02
C CYS A 172 8.12 -4.64 -3.47
N MET A 173 8.08 -4.93 -4.78
CA MET A 173 7.23 -5.97 -5.35
C MET A 173 7.67 -7.36 -4.84
N VAL A 174 8.96 -7.67 -4.90
CA VAL A 174 9.47 -9.00 -4.58
C VAL A 174 9.52 -9.27 -3.07
N ALA A 175 10.02 -8.31 -2.28
CA ALA A 175 10.26 -8.56 -0.87
C ALA A 175 9.01 -8.37 0.01
N PRO A 176 8.49 -7.14 0.23
CA PRO A 176 7.25 -6.94 0.96
C PRO A 176 6.05 -7.64 0.32
N MET A 177 5.83 -7.44 -0.98
CA MET A 177 4.57 -7.77 -1.64
C MET A 177 4.51 -9.22 -2.15
N ALA A 178 5.59 -9.99 -2.03
CA ALA A 178 5.64 -11.38 -2.50
C ALA A 178 5.07 -11.54 -3.92
N ALA A 179 5.40 -10.60 -4.80
CA ALA A 179 4.98 -10.54 -6.19
C ALA A 179 6.17 -10.83 -7.10
N ALA A 180 5.88 -11.19 -8.35
CA ALA A 180 6.91 -11.18 -9.38
C ALA A 180 7.32 -9.72 -9.66
N PRO A 181 8.59 -9.47 -10.08
CA PRO A 181 8.95 -8.18 -10.62
C PRO A 181 8.04 -7.80 -11.79
N LEU A 182 7.79 -6.50 -11.96
CA LEU A 182 7.13 -6.00 -13.16
C LEU A 182 8.05 -6.18 -14.37
N GLU A 183 7.48 -6.29 -15.57
CA GLU A 183 8.29 -6.27 -16.78
C GLU A 183 8.99 -4.91 -16.90
N TRP A 184 10.29 -4.90 -17.17
CA TRP A 184 11.09 -3.67 -17.15
C TRP A 184 10.56 -2.59 -18.09
N GLU A 185 10.12 -2.97 -19.30
CA GLU A 185 9.61 -2.02 -20.30
C GLU A 185 8.08 -1.87 -20.24
N SER A 186 7.45 -2.26 -19.13
CA SER A 186 6.00 -2.15 -18.97
C SER A 186 5.52 -0.73 -18.74
N LYS A 187 4.29 -0.46 -19.19
CA LYS A 187 3.55 0.76 -18.85
C LYS A 187 3.32 0.85 -17.34
N GLU A 188 3.12 -0.28 -16.66
CA GLU A 188 2.90 -0.37 -15.22
C GLU A 188 4.10 0.08 -14.40
N LEU A 189 5.31 -0.39 -14.73
CA LEU A 189 6.53 0.05 -14.04
C LEU A 189 6.78 1.54 -14.28
N ALA A 190 6.66 2.01 -15.54
CA ALA A 190 6.80 3.44 -15.85
C ALA A 190 5.74 4.31 -15.14
N ALA A 191 4.52 3.80 -15.01
CA ALA A 191 3.44 4.49 -14.30
C ALA A 191 3.72 4.61 -12.79
N LEU A 192 4.19 3.52 -12.15
CA LEU A 192 4.60 3.57 -10.74
C LEU A 192 5.78 4.52 -10.52
N VAL A 193 6.78 4.53 -11.42
CA VAL A 193 7.89 5.50 -11.38
C VAL A 193 7.34 6.92 -11.43
N ALA A 194 6.53 7.26 -12.44
CA ALA A 194 5.98 8.61 -12.61
C ALA A 194 5.16 9.06 -11.38
N TYR A 195 4.33 8.18 -10.82
CA TYR A 195 3.56 8.50 -9.63
C TYR A 195 4.44 8.65 -8.39
N ILE A 196 5.40 7.76 -8.14
CA ILE A 196 6.26 7.83 -6.96
C ILE A 196 7.20 9.05 -7.03
N GLU A 197 7.62 9.50 -8.22
CA GLU A 197 8.32 10.77 -8.37
C GLU A 197 7.45 11.97 -7.93
N THR A 198 6.13 11.91 -8.11
CA THR A 198 5.23 12.94 -7.58
C THR A 198 5.22 12.93 -6.04
N LEU A 199 5.23 11.74 -5.43
CA LEU A 199 5.33 11.56 -3.97
C LEU A 199 6.69 12.05 -3.44
N GLN A 200 7.76 11.77 -4.16
CA GLN A 200 9.12 12.22 -3.83
C GLN A 200 9.19 13.74 -3.75
N ARG A 201 8.59 14.45 -4.72
CA ARG A 201 8.55 15.93 -4.72
C ARG A 201 7.74 16.50 -3.56
N GLN A 202 6.74 15.77 -3.08
CA GLN A 202 5.90 16.17 -1.94
C GLN A 202 6.55 15.81 -0.60
N PHE A 203 7.48 14.86 -0.58
CA PHE A 203 8.09 14.35 0.63
C PHE A 203 8.98 15.40 1.30
N LYS A 204 8.65 15.71 2.55
CA LYS A 204 9.46 16.56 3.42
C LYS A 204 10.05 15.66 4.50
N PRO A 205 11.36 15.38 4.46
CA PRO A 205 11.97 14.57 5.51
C PRO A 205 11.81 15.29 6.84
N ASN A 206 11.45 14.55 7.89
CA ASN A 206 11.55 15.09 9.24
C ASN A 206 13.02 15.51 9.47
N PRO A 207 13.25 16.69 10.07
CA PRO A 207 14.60 17.09 10.41
C PRO A 207 15.23 15.97 11.25
N PRO A 208 16.51 15.62 10.99
CA PRO A 208 17.18 14.62 11.80
C PRO A 208 17.05 15.00 13.27
N ALA A 209 16.66 14.05 14.11
CA ALA A 209 16.60 14.28 15.55
C ALA A 209 17.94 14.89 15.98
N ALA A 210 17.89 16.06 16.63
CA ALA A 210 19.08 16.69 17.17
C ALA A 210 19.79 15.64 18.02
N LYS A 211 21.04 15.35 17.69
CA LYS A 211 21.87 14.47 18.52
C LYS A 211 21.98 15.16 19.87
N SER A 212 21.43 14.56 20.92
CA SER A 212 21.71 14.99 22.29
C SER A 212 23.24 14.98 22.48
N PRO A 213 23.83 16.03 23.08
CA PRO A 213 25.27 16.15 23.27
C PRO A 213 25.86 15.01 24.12
#